data_AF-A0A2K3M2F4-F1
#
_entry.id   AF-A0A2K3M2F4-F1
#
_cell.length_a   1.000
_cell.length_b   1.000
_cell.length_c   1.000
_cell.angle_alpha   90.00
_cell.angle_beta   90.00
_cell.angle_gamma   90.00
#
_symmetry.space_group_name_H-M   'P 1'
#
loop_
_entity.id
_entity.type
_entity.pdbx_description
1 polymer ?
#
loop_
_entity_poly.entity_id
_entity_poly.type
_entity_poly.pdbx_seq_one_letter_code
_entity_poly.pdbx_strand_id
1 'polypeptide(L)'
;MPSHADLDRQIEHLMDCKPLAEADVKALCEQARAILVEEWNVQPVKCPVTVCGDIHGQFYDLIELFRIGGNAPDTNYLFMGDYVG
;
A
#
# COMPACT_ATOMS: atom_id res chain seq x y z
N MET A 1 -13.33 -4.11 -12.65
CA MET A 1 -12.39 -4.49 -11.58
C MET A 1 -11.14 -5.03 -12.26
N PRO A 2 -9.96 -4.39 -12.13
CA PRO A 2 -8.71 -5.03 -12.55
C PRO A 2 -8.60 -6.39 -11.87
N SER A 3 -8.06 -7.36 -12.61
CA SER A 3 -7.88 -8.71 -12.09
C SER A 3 -6.81 -8.70 -10.99
N HIS A 4 -6.81 -9.69 -10.08
CA HIS A 4 -5.71 -9.82 -9.11
C HIS A 4 -4.34 -9.89 -9.80
N ALA A 5 -4.27 -10.51 -10.99
CA ALA A 5 -3.06 -10.56 -11.80
C ALA A 5 -2.56 -9.17 -12.27
N ASP A 6 -3.45 -8.18 -12.43
CA ASP A 6 -3.05 -6.82 -12.77
C ASP A 6 -2.42 -6.10 -11.57
N LEU A 7 -2.94 -6.34 -10.36
CA LEU A 7 -2.40 -5.79 -9.11
C LEU A 7 -1.03 -6.36 -8.79
N ASP A 8 -0.85 -7.68 -8.89
CA ASP A 8 0.44 -8.33 -8.64
C ASP A 8 1.53 -7.79 -9.58
N ARG A 9 1.19 -7.62 -10.86
CA ARG A 9 2.10 -7.01 -11.86
C ARG A 9 2.44 -5.56 -11.52
N GLN A 10 1.45 -4.78 -11.07
CA GLN A 10 1.67 -3.38 -10.68
C GLN A 10 2.57 -3.27 -9.44
N ILE A 11 2.38 -4.16 -8.46
CA ILE A 11 3.23 -4.27 -7.27
C ILE A 11 4.67 -4.61 -7.68
N GLU A 12 4.88 -5.63 -8.51
CA GLU A 12 6.22 -5.99 -9.01
C GLU A 12 6.90 -4.81 -9.71
N HIS A 13 6.17 -4.07 -10.55
CA HIS A 13 6.69 -2.90 -11.25
C HIS A 13 7.12 -1.79 -10.28
N LEU A 14 6.32 -1.55 -9.24
CA LEU A 14 6.61 -0.57 -8.18
C LEU A 14 7.80 -1.01 -7.31
N MET A 15 7.91 -2.31 -6.98
CA MET A 15 9.05 -2.86 -6.22
C MET A 15 10.37 -2.75 -6.99
N ASP A 16 10.31 -2.72 -8.32
CA ASP A 16 11.43 -2.42 -9.23
C ASP A 16 11.72 -0.91 -9.37
N CYS A 17 11.04 -0.05 -8.60
CA CYS A 17 11.09 1.41 -8.69
C CYS A 17 10.67 1.97 -10.06
N LYS A 18 9.81 1.27 -10.80
CA LYS A 18 9.31 1.73 -12.09
C LYS A 18 7.93 2.41 -11.93
N PRO A 19 7.75 3.63 -12.45
CA PRO A 19 6.48 4.34 -12.32
C PRO A 19 5.38 3.65 -13.12
N LEU A 20 4.15 3.70 -12.61
CA LEU A 20 2.95 3.25 -13.31
C LEU A 20 2.42 4.35 -14.24
N ALA A 21 1.63 3.97 -15.24
CA ALA A 21 0.95 4.95 -16.09
C ALA A 21 -0.13 5.70 -15.30
N GLU A 22 -0.39 6.96 -15.67
CA GLU A 22 -1.38 7.80 -14.99
C GLU A 22 -2.77 7.16 -14.92
N ALA A 23 -3.18 6.47 -15.99
CA ALA A 23 -4.46 5.76 -16.03
C ALA A 23 -4.55 4.65 -14.98
N ASP A 24 -3.45 3.91 -14.77
CA ASP A 24 -3.36 2.84 -13.79
C ASP A 24 -3.38 3.41 -12.36
N VAL A 25 -2.61 4.48 -12.12
CA VAL A 25 -2.60 5.18 -10.83
C VAL A 25 -4.00 5.70 -10.48
N LYS A 26 -4.68 6.33 -11.45
CA LYS A 26 -6.05 6.82 -11.26
C LYS A 26 -7.03 5.69 -10.92
N ALA A 27 -6.92 4.55 -11.61
CA ALA A 27 -7.75 3.38 -11.33
C ALA A 27 -7.47 2.83 -9.93
N LEU A 28 -6.21 2.73 -9.52
CA LEU A 28 -5.82 2.29 -8.18
C LEU A 28 -6.36 3.22 -7.08
N CYS A 29 -6.24 4.54 -7.25
CA CYS A 29 -6.78 5.51 -6.30
C CYS A 29 -8.30 5.42 -6.18
N GLU A 30 -9.00 5.16 -7.29
CA GLU A 30 -10.46 4.96 -7.30
C GLU A 30 -10.87 3.74 -6.46
N GLN A 31 -10.16 2.63 -6.65
CA GLN A 31 -10.41 1.39 -5.91
C GLN A 31 -10.09 1.54 -4.42
N ALA A 32 -8.93 2.12 -4.10
CA ALA A 32 -8.53 2.37 -2.73
C ALA A 32 -9.55 3.27 -2.02
N ARG A 33 -10.02 4.33 -2.69
CA ARG A 33 -11.05 5.21 -2.14
C ARG A 33 -12.36 4.48 -1.88
N ALA A 34 -12.81 3.61 -2.79
CA ALA A 34 -14.04 2.85 -2.59
C ALA A 34 -13.98 1.99 -1.33
N ILE A 35 -12.82 1.39 -1.02
CA ILE A 35 -12.60 0.62 0.21
C ILE A 35 -12.56 1.54 1.44
N LEU A 36 -11.72 2.57 1.40
CA LEU A 36 -11.49 3.47 2.55
C LEU A 36 -12.75 4.25 2.96
N VAL A 37 -13.66 4.55 2.02
CA VAL A 37 -14.94 5.23 2.33
C VAL A 37 -15.90 4.36 3.12
N GLU A 38 -15.80 3.03 2.98
CA GLU A 38 -16.65 2.07 3.71
C GLU A 38 -16.08 1.72 5.09
N GLU A 39 -14.83 2.10 5.39
CA GLU A 39 -14.19 1.83 6.67
C GLU A 39 -14.67 2.76 7.80
N TRP A 40 -14.57 2.28 9.03
CA TRP A 40 -14.97 3.02 10.21
C TRP A 40 -13.86 3.98 10.63
N ASN A 41 -14.24 5.12 11.23
CA ASN A 41 -13.28 6.06 11.80
C ASN A 41 -12.32 5.43 12.84
N VAL A 42 -12.74 4.32 13.46
CA VAL A 42 -11.92 3.54 14.41
C VAL A 42 -11.96 2.08 13.96
N GLN A 43 -10.84 1.60 13.41
CA GLN A 43 -10.72 0.25 12.88
C GLN A 43 -10.02 -0.67 13.91
N PRO A 44 -10.64 -1.79 14.32
CA PRO A 44 -9.98 -2.78 15.17
C PRO A 44 -8.91 -3.55 14.38
N VAL A 45 -7.70 -3.62 14.91
CA VAL A 45 -6.55 -4.29 14.28
C VAL A 45 -6.24 -5.61 14.97
N LYS A 46 -6.01 -6.68 14.19
CA LYS A 46 -5.65 -8.01 14.71
C LYS A 46 -4.13 -8.16 14.75
N CYS A 47 -3.62 -8.72 15.84
CA CYS A 47 -2.20 -9.07 15.99
C CYS A 47 -1.89 -10.44 15.34
N PRO A 48 -0.65 -10.68 14.88
CA PRO A 48 0.49 -9.74 14.85
C PRO A 48 0.33 -8.69 13.73
N VAL A 49 0.81 -7.47 13.98
CA VAL A 49 0.78 -6.35 13.03
C VAL A 49 2.09 -5.56 13.11
N THR A 50 2.58 -5.13 11.95
CA THR A 50 3.71 -4.21 11.81
C THR A 50 3.16 -2.79 11.74
N VAL A 51 3.53 -1.95 12.72
CA VAL A 51 3.10 -0.55 12.78
C VAL A 51 4.17 0.32 12.14
N CYS A 52 3.78 1.15 11.18
CA CYS A 52 4.64 2.02 10.39
C CYS A 52 4.28 3.48 10.65
N GLY A 53 5.30 4.29 10.98
CA GLY A 53 5.15 5.75 11.11
C GLY A 53 5.17 6.45 9.77
N ASP A 54 5.54 7.73 9.79
CA ASP A 54 5.53 8.61 8.64
C ASP A 54 6.47 8.12 7.52
N ILE A 55 6.04 8.30 6.27
CA ILE A 55 6.82 7.92 5.08
C ILE A 55 7.41 9.14 4.37
N HIS A 56 6.71 10.30 4.38
CA HIS A 56 7.18 11.56 3.78
C HIS A 56 7.65 11.42 2.31
N GLY A 57 6.96 10.60 1.51
CA GLY A 57 7.32 10.35 0.11
C GLY A 57 8.61 9.55 -0.11
N GLN A 58 9.21 8.98 0.95
CA GLN A 58 10.44 8.19 0.88
C GLN A 58 10.15 6.76 0.37
N PHE A 59 9.90 6.65 -0.94
CA PHE A 59 9.49 5.38 -1.56
C PHE A 59 10.53 4.26 -1.42
N TYR A 60 11.82 4.57 -1.46
CA TYR A 60 12.88 3.57 -1.27
C TYR A 60 12.87 2.98 0.13
N ASP A 61 12.62 3.80 1.16
CA ASP A 61 12.52 3.34 2.54
C ASP A 61 11.26 2.49 2.73
N LEU A 62 10.17 2.81 2.02
CA LEU A 62 8.97 1.97 2.00
C LEU A 62 9.21 0.59 1.39
N ILE A 63 10.00 0.50 0.30
CA ILE A 63 10.38 -0.81 -0.28
C ILE A 63 11.21 -1.61 0.73
N GLU A 64 12.17 -0.97 1.40
CA GLU A 64 13.01 -1.64 2.38
C GLU A 64 12.19 -2.10 3.61
N LEU A 65 11.19 -1.31 4.01
CA LEU A 65 10.24 -1.68 5.05
C LEU A 65 9.50 -2.98 4.71
N PHE A 66 9.00 -3.13 3.48
CA PHE A 66 8.37 -4.37 3.04
C PHE A 66 9.35 -5.55 2.95
N ARG A 67 10.61 -5.30 2.56
CA ARG A 67 11.66 -6.34 2.53
C ARG A 67 12.00 -6.87 3.92
N ILE A 68 12.03 -6.00 4.93
CA ILE A 68 12.37 -6.37 6.31
C ILE A 68 11.15 -6.91 7.05
N GLY A 69 9.99 -6.26 6.90
CA GLY A 69 8.76 -6.59 7.62
C GLY A 69 8.02 -7.80 7.04
N GLY A 70 8.23 -8.12 5.75
CA GLY A 70 7.52 -9.17 5.02
C GLY A 70 6.46 -8.61 4.09
N ASN A 71 6.08 -9.36 3.05
CA ASN A 71 5.10 -8.90 2.08
C ASN A 71 3.67 -9.10 2.60
N ALA A 72 2.76 -8.23 2.17
CA ALA A 72 1.33 -8.51 2.25
C ALA A 72 0.97 -9.61 1.22
N PRO A 73 0.03 -10.53 1.51
CA PRO A 73 -0.85 -10.57 2.69
C PRO A 73 -0.30 -11.36 3.89
N ASP A 74 0.93 -11.90 3.82
CA ASP A 74 1.49 -12.73 4.90
C ASP A 74 1.76 -11.94 6.18
N THR A 75 2.01 -10.63 6.06
CA THR A 75 2.22 -9.69 7.17
C THR A 75 1.14 -8.61 7.17
N ASN A 76 0.52 -8.38 8.34
CA ASN A 76 -0.44 -7.27 8.51
C ASN A 76 0.33 -5.97 8.76
N TYR A 77 -0.13 -4.88 8.13
CA TYR A 77 0.45 -3.55 8.27
C TYR A 77 -0.56 -2.53 8.80
N LEU A 78 -0.09 -1.62 9.64
CA LEU A 78 -0.81 -0.44 10.08
C LEU A 78 0.07 0.79 9.85
N PHE A 79 -0.30 1.63 8.89
CA PHE A 79 0.38 2.89 8.61
C PHE A 79 -0.34 4.05 9.31
N MET A 80 0.40 4.91 10.00
CA MET A 80 -0.18 5.98 10.82
C MET A 80 -0.49 7.29 10.06
N GLY A 81 -0.14 7.37 8.77
CA GLY A 81 -0.35 8.58 7.95
C GLY A 81 0.96 9.15 7.41
N ASP A 82 0.93 10.42 6.99
CA ASP A 82 2.07 11.13 6.37
C ASP A 82 2.78 10.33 5.27
N TYR A 83 1.99 9.85 4.31
CA TYR A 83 2.50 9.19 3.11
C TYR A 83 3.21 10.16 2.16
N VAL A 84 2.76 11.42 2.14
CA VAL A 84 3.24 12.50 1.27
C VAL A 84 3.65 13.69 2.12
N GLY A 85 4.77 14.32 1.78
CA GLY A 85 5.31 15.52 2.43
C GLY A 85 5.56 16.63 1.43
#